data_AF-A0A2P6VG14-F1
#
_entry.id   AF-A0A2P6VG14-F1
#
_cell.length_a   1.000
_cell.length_b   1.000
_cell.length_c   1.000
_cell.angle_alpha   90.00
_cell.angle_beta   90.00
_cell.angle_gamma   90.00
#
_symmetry.space_group_name_H-M   'P 1'
#
loop_
_entity.id
_entity.type
_entity.pdbx_description
1 polymer ?
#
loop_
_entity_poly.entity_id
_entity_poly.type
_entity_poly.pdbx_seq_one_letter_code
_entity_poly.pdbx_strand_id
1 'polypeptide(L)'
;MERYRAARCSWRAWLDNDKRRAQNEAALSADQAGWLFSAVALALLLLVKTVLRERLYFVALAGCGQCLVAAAYAALIAHRRWGRPFYVRWREVLSIAAALYTQANSRYLTLQGAGNLAIHHGDSAARLALFLLIDHTVVWVFLYSLYGRLSQPAAWLSLAASALTSLASSERICRHTLAAPGVEVPLASLHTFILLLHSGPTSHAFAHLLTSAANKPMQHCIAVSAWLIVAVGGLLPYLLLRRLERRGSSGRAAGEAGQQEWRRAQQAEEQPQGQQLLRLHTGVHGALPLYLASCVLWQLADLLPTLSPP
;
A
#
# COMPACT_ATOMS: atom_id res chain seq x y z
N MET A 1 4.38 31.41 15.81
CA MET A 1 3.03 30.85 16.07
C MET A 1 1.99 31.14 14.97
N GLU A 2 2.24 32.05 14.02
CA GLU A 2 1.30 32.32 12.91
C GLU A 2 1.17 31.18 11.87
N ARG A 3 2.15 30.27 11.78
CA ARG A 3 2.08 29.08 10.89
C ARG A 3 1.03 28.04 11.31
N TYR A 4 0.46 28.14 12.51
CA TYR A 4 -0.59 27.21 12.99
C TYR A 4 -2.02 27.73 12.80
N ARG A 5 -2.22 29.04 12.52
CA ARG A 5 -3.57 29.59 12.23
C ARG A 5 -4.08 29.25 10.82
N ALA A 6 -3.20 28.81 9.92
CA ALA A 6 -3.56 28.32 8.59
C ALA A 6 -4.22 26.91 8.59
N ALA A 7 -4.33 26.25 9.75
CA ALA A 7 -4.70 24.83 9.85
C ALA A 7 -6.21 24.56 9.99
N ARG A 8 -7.09 25.55 9.87
CA ARG A 8 -8.51 25.29 9.56
C ARG A 8 -8.69 25.24 8.04
N CYS A 9 -8.03 24.29 7.38
CA CYS A 9 -8.47 23.86 6.06
C CYS A 9 -9.86 23.27 6.22
N SER A 10 -10.89 24.05 5.91
CA SER A 10 -12.24 23.51 5.79
C SER A 10 -12.21 22.42 4.72
N TRP A 11 -13.02 21.37 4.91
CA TRP A 11 -13.16 20.30 3.92
C TRP A 11 -13.45 20.85 2.51
N ARG A 12 -14.22 21.94 2.43
CA ARG A 12 -14.50 22.67 1.19
C ARG A 12 -13.24 23.30 0.59
N ALA A 13 -12.44 24.02 1.37
CA ALA A 13 -11.18 24.59 0.90
C ALA A 13 -10.19 23.52 0.40
N TRP A 14 -10.19 22.33 1.02
CA TRP A 14 -9.44 21.19 0.51
C TRP A 14 -10.01 20.71 -0.83
N LEU A 15 -11.33 20.50 -0.92
CA LEU A 15 -12.05 20.11 -2.15
C LEU A 15 -11.87 21.07 -3.33
N ASP A 16 -11.72 22.35 -3.07
CA ASP A 16 -11.59 23.38 -4.11
C ASP A 16 -10.13 23.78 -4.39
N ASN A 17 -9.15 23.03 -3.85
CA ASN A 17 -7.73 23.30 -4.09
C ASN A 17 -7.31 22.92 -5.53
N ASP A 18 -6.99 23.91 -6.35
CA ASP A 18 -6.59 23.73 -7.76
C ASP A 18 -5.30 22.93 -7.93
N LYS A 19 -4.31 23.16 -7.06
CA LYS A 19 -3.04 22.42 -7.12
C LYS A 19 -3.28 20.92 -6.89
N ARG A 20 -4.14 20.58 -5.92
CA ARG A 20 -4.52 19.19 -5.67
C ARG A 20 -5.32 18.62 -6.84
N ARG A 21 -6.25 19.38 -7.42
CA ARG A 21 -7.02 18.96 -8.61
C ARG A 21 -6.11 18.63 -9.79
N ALA A 22 -5.15 19.49 -10.10
CA ALA A 22 -4.17 19.27 -11.16
C ALA A 22 -3.29 18.03 -10.89
N GLN A 23 -2.91 17.78 -9.63
CA GLN A 23 -2.21 16.54 -9.25
C GLN A 23 -3.06 15.29 -9.46
N ASN A 24 -4.33 15.34 -9.05
CA ASN A 24 -5.29 14.25 -9.24
C ASN A 24 -5.53 13.98 -10.73
N GLU A 25 -5.65 15.02 -11.56
CA GLU A 25 -5.79 14.89 -13.02
C GLU A 25 -4.55 14.24 -13.65
N ALA A 26 -3.35 14.64 -13.22
CA ALA A 26 -2.10 14.08 -13.71
C ALA A 26 -1.87 12.62 -13.29
N ALA A 27 -2.67 12.07 -12.37
CA ALA A 27 -2.60 10.68 -11.95
C ALA A 27 -3.57 9.75 -12.70
N LEU A 28 -4.54 10.30 -13.43
CA LEU A 28 -5.67 9.53 -13.97
C LEU A 28 -5.28 8.37 -14.88
N SER A 29 -4.29 8.54 -15.75
CA SER A 29 -3.85 7.47 -16.65
C SER A 29 -3.25 6.29 -15.88
N ALA A 30 -2.42 6.60 -14.88
CA ALA A 30 -1.84 5.60 -13.99
C ALA A 30 -2.91 4.93 -13.12
N ASP A 31 -3.85 5.70 -12.57
CA ASP A 31 -4.95 5.16 -11.78
C ASP A 31 -5.84 4.25 -12.61
N GLN A 32 -6.25 4.67 -13.81
CA GLN A 32 -7.09 3.85 -14.69
C GLN A 32 -6.42 2.51 -15.01
N ALA A 33 -5.13 2.54 -15.39
CA ALA A 33 -4.37 1.33 -15.65
C ALA A 33 -4.24 0.47 -14.37
N GLY A 34 -3.97 1.08 -13.22
CA GLY A 34 -3.87 0.40 -11.93
C GLY A 34 -5.17 -0.28 -11.51
N TRP A 35 -6.31 0.38 -11.68
CA TRP A 35 -7.63 -0.17 -11.38
C TRP A 35 -8.02 -1.31 -12.32
N LEU A 36 -7.77 -1.16 -13.63
CA LEU A 36 -7.99 -2.23 -14.60
C LEU A 36 -7.12 -3.44 -14.29
N PHE A 37 -5.84 -3.21 -14.04
CA PHE A 37 -4.91 -4.28 -13.67
C PHE A 37 -5.39 -4.99 -12.40
N SER A 38 -5.75 -4.23 -11.36
CA SER A 38 -6.21 -4.79 -10.08
C SER A 38 -7.46 -5.65 -10.26
N ALA A 39 -8.41 -5.20 -11.08
CA ALA A 39 -9.62 -5.96 -11.38
C ALA A 39 -9.30 -7.31 -12.04
N VAL A 40 -8.43 -7.32 -13.04
CA VAL A 40 -8.04 -8.54 -13.77
C VAL A 40 -7.21 -9.46 -12.88
N ALA A 41 -6.18 -8.94 -12.21
CA ALA A 41 -5.29 -9.73 -11.37
C ALA A 41 -6.04 -10.39 -10.21
N LEU A 42 -6.94 -9.67 -9.54
CA LEU A 42 -7.77 -10.24 -8.48
C LEU A 42 -8.78 -11.26 -9.01
N ALA A 43 -9.39 -11.02 -10.17
CA ALA A 43 -10.29 -12.00 -10.77
C ALA A 43 -9.56 -13.32 -11.10
N LEU A 44 -8.34 -13.23 -11.67
CA LEU A 44 -7.49 -14.39 -11.91
C LEU A 44 -7.10 -15.09 -10.61
N LEU A 45 -6.77 -14.32 -9.57
CA LEU A 45 -6.43 -14.86 -8.25
C LEU A 45 -7.58 -15.68 -7.66
N LEU A 46 -8.78 -15.10 -7.65
CA LEU A 46 -9.99 -15.74 -7.13
C LEU A 46 -10.34 -16.98 -7.95
N LEU A 47 -10.21 -16.92 -9.28
CA LEU A 47 -10.45 -18.06 -10.15
C LEU A 47 -9.45 -19.19 -9.88
N VAL A 48 -8.15 -18.92 -9.94
CA VAL A 48 -7.13 -19.96 -9.84
C VAL A 48 -7.06 -20.52 -8.41
N LYS A 49 -6.93 -19.66 -7.40
CA LYS A 49 -6.76 -20.10 -6.02
C LYS A 49 -8.08 -20.53 -5.41
N THR A 50 -9.06 -19.62 -5.34
CA THR A 50 -10.26 -19.87 -4.53
C THR A 50 -11.23 -20.82 -5.22
N VAL A 51 -11.41 -20.71 -6.54
CA VAL A 51 -12.34 -21.56 -7.30
C VAL A 51 -11.70 -22.87 -7.73
N LEU A 52 -10.61 -22.83 -8.49
CA LEU A 52 -10.04 -24.04 -9.10
C LEU A 52 -9.29 -24.92 -8.10
N ARG A 53 -8.50 -24.31 -7.20
CA ARG A 53 -7.70 -25.05 -6.20
C ARG A 53 -8.49 -25.35 -4.93
N GLU A 54 -9.13 -24.36 -4.32
CA GLU A 54 -9.77 -24.51 -3.00
C GLU A 54 -11.26 -24.91 -3.08
N ARG A 55 -11.90 -24.79 -4.26
CA ARG A 55 -13.33 -25.09 -4.48
C ARG A 55 -14.29 -24.29 -3.58
N LEU A 56 -13.87 -23.10 -3.14
CA LEU A 56 -14.64 -22.21 -2.26
C LEU A 56 -15.42 -21.16 -3.06
N TYR A 57 -16.46 -21.58 -3.78
CA TYR A 57 -17.20 -20.70 -4.70
C TYR A 57 -17.84 -19.47 -4.05
N PHE A 58 -18.41 -19.61 -2.84
CA PHE A 58 -19.04 -18.48 -2.13
C PHE A 58 -18.01 -17.45 -1.64
N VAL A 59 -16.84 -17.92 -1.21
CA VAL A 59 -15.71 -17.05 -0.83
C VAL A 59 -15.19 -16.29 -2.05
N ALA A 60 -15.08 -16.98 -3.20
CA ALA A 60 -14.72 -16.35 -4.46
C ALA A 60 -15.74 -15.29 -4.91
N LEU A 61 -17.04 -15.59 -4.79
CA LEU A 61 -18.13 -14.67 -5.12
C LEU A 61 -18.09 -13.40 -4.24
N ALA A 62 -17.85 -13.55 -2.94
CA ALA A 62 -17.64 -12.40 -2.05
C ALA A 62 -16.42 -11.57 -2.50
N GLY A 63 -15.34 -12.26 -2.89
CA GLY A 63 -14.12 -11.64 -3.43
C GLY A 63 -14.36 -10.82 -4.70
N CYS A 64 -15.29 -11.23 -5.57
CA CYS A 64 -15.62 -10.53 -6.81
C CYS A 64 -16.11 -9.09 -6.59
N GLY A 65 -16.63 -8.76 -5.40
CA GLY A 65 -16.99 -7.38 -5.05
C GLY A 65 -15.84 -6.39 -5.26
N GLN A 66 -14.61 -6.79 -4.91
CA GLN A 66 -13.42 -5.95 -5.13
C GLN A 66 -13.09 -5.79 -6.62
N CYS A 67 -13.25 -6.85 -7.42
CA CYS A 67 -13.05 -6.78 -8.87
C CYS A 67 -14.05 -5.79 -9.51
N LEU A 68 -15.30 -5.83 -9.07
CA LEU A 68 -16.35 -4.90 -9.51
C LEU A 68 -16.04 -3.46 -9.10
N VAL A 69 -15.61 -3.21 -7.86
CA VAL A 69 -15.20 -1.86 -7.41
C VAL A 69 -14.05 -1.33 -8.26
N ALA A 70 -13.02 -2.14 -8.49
CA ALA A 70 -11.87 -1.75 -9.32
C ALA A 70 -12.29 -1.47 -10.78
N ALA A 71 -13.10 -2.34 -11.39
CA ALA A 71 -13.62 -2.14 -12.74
C ALA A 71 -14.51 -0.88 -12.83
N ALA A 72 -15.35 -0.64 -11.82
CA ALA A 72 -16.20 0.54 -11.74
C ALA A 72 -15.38 1.84 -11.66
N TYR A 73 -14.28 1.86 -10.89
CA TYR A 73 -13.39 3.02 -10.83
C TYR A 73 -12.66 3.25 -12.15
N ALA A 74 -12.20 2.19 -12.82
CA ALA A 74 -11.63 2.31 -14.16
C ALA A 74 -12.64 2.89 -15.16
N ALA A 75 -13.88 2.41 -15.14
CA ALA A 75 -14.97 2.91 -16.00
C ALA A 75 -15.34 4.36 -15.67
N LEU A 76 -15.37 4.72 -14.38
CA LEU A 76 -15.62 6.07 -13.91
C LEU A 76 -14.56 7.05 -14.44
N ILE A 77 -13.28 6.67 -14.41
CA ILE A 77 -12.18 7.48 -14.96
C ILE A 77 -12.28 7.58 -16.50
N ALA A 78 -12.65 6.50 -17.18
CA ALA A 78 -12.82 6.49 -18.63
C ALA A 78 -13.98 7.39 -19.10
N HIS A 79 -15.01 7.56 -18.27
CA HIS A 79 -16.20 8.33 -18.62
C HIS A 79 -15.95 9.85 -18.57
N ARG A 80 -15.57 10.43 -19.72
CA ARG A 80 -15.11 11.84 -19.84
C ARG A 80 -16.09 12.91 -19.35
N ARG A 81 -17.40 12.74 -19.56
CA ARG A 81 -18.39 13.83 -19.31
C ARG A 81 -18.60 14.12 -17.82
N TRP A 82 -18.94 13.12 -17.01
CA TRP A 82 -19.25 13.30 -15.59
C TRP A 82 -18.36 12.46 -14.67
N GLY A 83 -17.99 11.25 -15.09
CA GLY A 83 -17.23 10.32 -14.25
C GLY A 83 -15.82 10.80 -13.93
N ARG A 84 -15.06 11.26 -14.94
CA ARG A 84 -13.71 11.79 -14.74
C ARG A 84 -13.68 13.02 -13.83
N PRO A 85 -14.50 14.07 -14.04
CA PRO A 85 -14.58 15.20 -13.11
C PRO A 85 -14.95 14.79 -11.68
N PHE A 86 -15.90 13.86 -11.54
CA PHE A 86 -16.30 13.33 -10.24
C PHE A 86 -15.15 12.59 -9.55
N TYR A 87 -14.47 11.69 -10.26
CA TYR A 87 -13.34 10.95 -9.73
C TYR A 87 -12.21 11.89 -9.31
N VAL A 88 -11.82 12.85 -10.15
CA VAL A 88 -10.77 13.84 -9.82
C VAL A 88 -11.08 14.59 -8.52
N ARG A 89 -12.35 14.99 -8.34
CA ARG A 89 -12.81 15.72 -7.15
C ARG A 89 -12.75 14.87 -5.88
N TRP A 90 -13.05 13.59 -5.96
CA TRP A 90 -13.20 12.67 -4.82
C TRP A 90 -12.09 11.61 -4.73
N ARG A 91 -11.06 11.71 -5.57
CA ARG A 91 -10.03 10.69 -5.80
C ARG A 91 -9.46 10.13 -4.52
N GLU A 92 -9.03 10.98 -3.59
CA GLU A 92 -8.40 10.53 -2.37
C GLU A 92 -9.36 9.80 -1.43
N VAL A 93 -10.62 10.25 -1.35
CA VAL A 93 -11.66 9.58 -0.54
C VAL A 93 -11.99 8.21 -1.14
N LEU A 94 -12.21 8.16 -2.45
CA LEU A 94 -12.46 6.91 -3.18
C LEU A 94 -11.28 5.94 -3.03
N SER A 95 -10.06 6.45 -3.11
CA SER A 95 -8.84 5.68 -2.90
C SER A 95 -8.74 5.08 -1.50
N ILE A 96 -9.02 5.88 -0.46
CA ILE A 96 -9.01 5.41 0.93
C ILE A 96 -10.11 4.36 1.13
N ALA A 97 -11.31 4.60 0.63
CA ALA A 97 -12.42 3.66 0.72
C ALA A 97 -12.09 2.33 0.03
N ALA A 98 -11.55 2.37 -1.19
CA ALA A 98 -11.13 1.19 -1.91
C ALA A 98 -9.97 0.45 -1.22
N ALA A 99 -9.00 1.18 -0.64
CA ALA A 99 -7.93 0.57 0.14
C ALA A 99 -8.50 -0.19 1.35
N LEU A 100 -9.37 0.43 2.14
CA LEU A 100 -10.00 -0.20 3.29
C LEU A 100 -10.87 -1.40 2.90
N TYR A 101 -11.63 -1.29 1.80
CA TYR A 101 -12.42 -2.39 1.27
C TYR A 101 -11.54 -3.55 0.80
N THR A 102 -10.42 -3.26 0.13
CA THR A 102 -9.42 -4.25 -0.28
C THR A 102 -8.85 -4.99 0.93
N GLN A 103 -8.51 -4.26 2.01
CA GLN A 103 -8.01 -4.87 3.23
C GLN A 103 -9.07 -5.77 3.89
N ALA A 104 -10.31 -5.29 4.01
CA ALA A 104 -11.40 -6.06 4.58
C ALA A 104 -11.65 -7.35 3.78
N ASN A 105 -11.70 -7.25 2.45
CA ASN A 105 -11.91 -8.39 1.56
C ASN A 105 -10.74 -9.37 1.63
N SER A 106 -9.49 -8.88 1.61
CA SER A 106 -8.31 -9.75 1.70
C SER A 106 -8.23 -10.51 3.02
N ARG A 107 -8.57 -9.86 4.15
CA ARG A 107 -8.68 -10.54 5.45
C ARG A 107 -9.79 -11.57 5.45
N TYR A 108 -10.94 -11.25 4.85
CA TYR A 108 -12.03 -12.22 4.71
C TYR A 108 -11.57 -13.44 3.91
N LEU A 109 -10.90 -13.25 2.76
CA LEU A 109 -10.34 -14.33 1.95
C LEU A 109 -9.28 -15.14 2.70
N THR A 110 -8.44 -14.48 3.50
CA THR A 110 -7.41 -15.17 4.32
C THR A 110 -8.05 -16.02 5.41
N LEU A 111 -9.04 -15.48 6.12
CA LEU A 111 -9.68 -16.16 7.26
C LEU A 111 -10.69 -17.24 6.84
N GLN A 112 -11.28 -17.13 5.65
CA GLN A 112 -12.25 -18.08 5.11
C GLN A 112 -11.67 -19.01 4.04
N GLY A 113 -10.46 -18.73 3.56
CA GLY A 113 -9.75 -19.57 2.61
C GLY A 113 -9.29 -20.88 3.23
N ALA A 114 -9.02 -21.87 2.37
CA ALA A 114 -8.58 -23.19 2.83
C ALA A 114 -7.08 -23.23 3.18
N GLY A 115 -6.28 -22.31 2.62
CA GLY A 115 -4.83 -22.27 2.81
C GLY A 115 -4.40 -21.31 3.92
N ASN A 116 -3.40 -21.72 4.69
CA ASN A 116 -2.67 -20.85 5.61
C ASN A 116 -1.23 -20.68 5.10
N LEU A 117 -0.87 -19.48 4.65
CA LEU A 117 0.46 -19.19 4.10
C LEU A 117 1.58 -19.44 5.12
N ALA A 118 1.28 -19.32 6.42
CA ALA A 118 2.25 -19.55 7.47
C ALA A 118 2.79 -20.99 7.44
N ILE A 119 2.07 -21.98 6.90
CA ILE A 119 2.54 -23.38 6.79
C ILE A 119 3.84 -23.47 5.96
N HIS A 120 4.07 -22.53 5.05
CA HIS A 120 5.25 -22.53 4.17
C HIS A 120 6.48 -21.84 4.80
N HIS A 121 6.46 -21.56 6.10
CA HIS A 121 7.54 -20.85 6.79
C HIS A 121 8.89 -21.57 6.75
N GLY A 122 8.89 -22.91 6.78
CA GLY A 122 10.11 -23.74 6.72
C GLY A 122 11.13 -23.37 7.80
N ASP A 123 10.67 -23.18 9.03
CA ASP A 123 11.41 -22.78 10.24
C ASP A 123 12.14 -21.42 10.13
N SER A 124 11.87 -20.66 9.07
CA SER A 124 12.51 -19.36 8.84
C SER A 124 11.67 -18.21 9.38
N ALA A 125 12.19 -17.54 10.41
CA ALA A 125 11.64 -16.29 10.95
C ALA A 125 11.41 -15.23 9.85
N ALA A 126 12.37 -15.06 8.94
CA ALA A 126 12.25 -14.09 7.85
C ALA A 126 11.13 -14.43 6.86
N ARG A 127 10.95 -15.72 6.51
CA ARG A 127 9.85 -16.16 5.65
C ARG A 127 8.50 -15.97 6.35
N LEU A 128 8.41 -16.31 7.64
CA LEU A 128 7.19 -16.08 8.42
C LEU A 128 6.83 -14.59 8.46
N ALA A 129 7.80 -13.69 8.69
CA ALA A 129 7.56 -12.24 8.67
C ALA A 129 7.08 -11.76 7.30
N LEU A 130 7.61 -12.31 6.22
CA LEU A 130 7.14 -12.02 4.86
C LEU A 130 5.68 -12.45 4.66
N PHE A 131 5.30 -13.66 5.08
CA PHE A 131 3.91 -14.13 4.97
C PHE A 131 2.96 -13.29 5.83
N LEU A 132 3.35 -12.95 7.06
CA LEU A 132 2.57 -12.04 7.91
C LEU A 132 2.38 -10.66 7.26
N LEU A 133 3.42 -10.11 6.61
CA LEU A 133 3.31 -8.84 5.89
C LEU A 133 2.33 -8.91 4.71
N ILE A 134 2.33 -10.04 3.99
CA ILE A 134 1.43 -10.31 2.87
C ILE A 134 -0.02 -10.42 3.39
N ASP A 135 -0.26 -11.19 4.45
CA ASP A 135 -1.58 -11.41 5.04
C ASP A 135 -2.20 -10.13 5.61
N HIS A 136 -1.38 -9.26 6.21
CA HIS A 136 -1.88 -8.01 6.78
C HIS A 136 -2.30 -6.98 5.74
N THR A 137 -2.04 -7.21 4.44
CA THR A 137 -2.39 -6.32 3.30
C THR A 137 -1.86 -4.90 3.37
N VAL A 138 -1.11 -4.56 4.43
CA VAL A 138 -0.57 -3.21 4.61
C VAL A 138 0.54 -2.93 3.61
N VAL A 139 1.25 -3.97 3.12
CA VAL A 139 2.19 -3.83 2.00
C VAL A 139 1.50 -3.30 0.75
N TRP A 140 0.28 -3.75 0.45
CA TRP A 140 -0.45 -3.28 -0.73
C TRP A 140 -0.87 -1.82 -0.59
N VAL A 141 -1.34 -1.41 0.59
CA VAL A 141 -1.65 0.01 0.86
C VAL A 141 -0.40 0.88 0.90
N PHE A 142 0.72 0.35 1.39
CA PHE A 142 2.03 0.98 1.33
C PHE A 142 2.41 1.29 -0.13
N LEU A 143 2.34 0.29 -1.01
CA LEU A 143 2.66 0.45 -2.44
C LEU A 143 1.72 1.47 -3.09
N TYR A 144 0.41 1.35 -2.82
CA TYR A 144 -0.57 2.29 -3.35
C TYR A 144 -0.31 3.72 -2.86
N SER A 145 0.05 3.90 -1.58
CA SER A 145 0.32 5.24 -1.03
C SER A 145 1.56 5.87 -1.68
N LEU A 146 2.58 5.07 -2.00
CA LEU A 146 3.80 5.54 -2.66
C LEU A 146 3.59 5.89 -4.13
N TYR A 147 2.86 5.05 -4.87
CA TYR A 147 2.73 5.18 -6.33
C TYR A 147 1.47 5.91 -6.78
N GLY A 148 0.43 5.89 -5.95
CA GLY A 148 -0.87 6.52 -6.20
C GLY A 148 -0.85 8.04 -6.02
N ARG A 149 0.30 8.70 -5.88
CA ARG A 149 0.43 10.18 -5.85
C ARG A 149 -0.63 10.87 -4.98
N LEU A 150 -0.99 10.27 -3.84
CA LEU A 150 -1.97 10.85 -2.94
C LEU A 150 -1.38 12.12 -2.32
N SER A 151 -2.23 13.10 -2.00
CA SER A 151 -1.80 14.21 -1.17
C SER A 151 -1.29 13.68 0.18
N GLN A 152 -0.23 14.28 0.72
CA GLN A 152 0.36 13.87 2.00
C GLN A 152 -0.66 13.64 3.14
N PRO A 153 -1.65 14.53 3.39
CA PRO A 153 -2.65 14.28 4.42
C PRO A 153 -3.55 13.07 4.11
N ALA A 154 -3.90 12.86 2.83
CA ALA A 154 -4.69 11.70 2.42
C ALA A 154 -3.90 10.39 2.55
N ALA A 155 -2.62 10.40 2.19
CA ALA A 155 -1.73 9.25 2.39
C ALA A 155 -1.62 8.91 3.88
N TRP A 156 -1.40 9.90 4.75
CA TRP A 156 -1.34 9.68 6.19
C TRP A 156 -2.66 9.11 6.74
N LEU A 157 -3.80 9.68 6.34
CA LEU A 157 -5.11 9.18 6.74
C LEU A 157 -5.35 7.74 6.26
N SER A 158 -4.95 7.43 5.02
CA SER A 158 -5.05 6.08 4.45
C SER A 158 -4.23 5.07 5.25
N LEU A 159 -2.97 5.40 5.54
CA LEU A 159 -2.05 4.55 6.31
C LEU A 159 -2.53 4.35 7.75
N ALA A 160 -3.01 5.42 8.40
CA ALA A 160 -3.55 5.37 9.76
C ALA A 160 -4.82 4.50 9.84
N ALA A 161 -5.78 4.72 8.93
CA ALA A 161 -7.00 3.91 8.88
C ALA A 161 -6.70 2.43 8.58
N SER A 162 -5.74 2.19 7.68
CA SER A 162 -5.27 0.84 7.33
C SER A 162 -4.61 0.14 8.52
N ALA A 163 -3.77 0.85 9.27
CA ALA A 163 -3.14 0.33 10.47
C ALA A 163 -4.18 -0.02 11.54
N LEU A 164 -5.12 0.89 11.81
CA LEU A 164 -6.18 0.69 12.81
C LEU A 164 -7.04 -0.52 12.48
N THR A 165 -7.50 -0.66 11.24
CA THR A 165 -8.32 -1.83 10.87
C THR A 165 -7.52 -3.14 10.92
N SER A 166 -6.21 -3.10 10.63
CA SER A 166 -5.33 -4.27 10.72
C SER A 166 -5.11 -4.67 12.18
N LEU A 167 -4.87 -3.70 13.06
CA LEU A 167 -4.74 -3.93 14.50
C LEU A 167 -6.03 -4.51 15.10
N ALA A 168 -7.20 -3.99 14.70
CA ALA A 168 -8.51 -4.48 15.13
C ALA A 168 -8.82 -5.92 14.69
N SER A 169 -8.05 -6.48 13.76
CA SER A 169 -8.19 -7.87 13.28
C SER A 169 -6.98 -8.75 13.62
N SER A 170 -5.96 -8.20 14.28
CA SER A 170 -4.69 -8.88 14.58
C SER A 170 -4.89 -10.20 15.32
N GLU A 171 -5.75 -10.25 16.33
CA GLU A 171 -6.01 -11.48 17.09
C GLU A 171 -6.56 -12.61 16.22
N ARG A 172 -7.49 -12.32 15.30
CA ARG A 172 -8.07 -13.32 14.39
C ARG A 172 -7.04 -13.86 13.42
N ILE A 173 -6.23 -12.96 12.84
CA ILE A 173 -5.12 -13.36 11.95
C ILE A 173 -4.11 -14.19 12.73
N CYS A 174 -3.75 -13.79 13.95
CA CYS A 174 -2.82 -14.52 14.80
C CYS A 174 -3.31 -15.91 15.21
N ARG A 175 -4.60 -16.07 15.53
CA ARG A 175 -5.21 -17.39 15.74
C ARG A 175 -5.08 -18.27 14.49
N HIS A 176 -5.32 -17.71 13.31
CA HIS A 176 -5.15 -18.42 12.05
C HIS A 176 -3.68 -18.80 11.81
N THR A 177 -2.74 -17.86 11.94
CA THR A 177 -1.30 -18.12 11.82
C THR A 177 -0.83 -19.22 12.77
N LEU A 178 -1.24 -19.18 14.04
CA LEU A 178 -0.88 -20.17 15.07
C LEU A 178 -1.50 -21.55 14.84
N ALA A 179 -2.45 -21.69 13.92
CA ALA A 179 -2.92 -23.01 13.49
C ALA A 179 -1.91 -23.73 12.56
N ALA A 180 -0.89 -23.03 12.05
CA ALA A 180 0.18 -23.65 11.28
C ALA A 180 1.17 -24.36 12.21
N PRO A 181 1.55 -25.63 11.93
CA PRO A 181 2.46 -26.38 12.77
C PRO A 181 3.87 -25.78 12.78
N GLY A 182 4.47 -25.71 13.98
CA GLY A 182 5.86 -25.28 14.18
C GLY A 182 6.11 -23.78 14.05
N VAL A 183 5.07 -22.97 13.94
CA VAL A 183 5.21 -21.51 13.75
C VAL A 183 5.69 -20.78 15.01
N GLU A 184 5.59 -21.40 16.18
CA GLU A 184 5.87 -20.76 17.48
C GLU A 184 7.34 -20.36 17.63
N VAL A 185 8.27 -21.21 17.17
CA VAL A 185 9.72 -20.98 17.26
C VAL A 185 10.18 -19.80 16.37
N PRO A 186 9.90 -19.76 15.06
CA PRO A 186 10.25 -18.60 14.23
C PRO A 186 9.53 -17.34 14.71
N LEU A 187 8.32 -17.45 15.25
CA LEU A 187 7.59 -16.33 15.80
C LEU A 187 8.24 -15.76 17.08
N ALA A 188 8.67 -16.61 18.00
CA ALA A 188 9.44 -16.19 19.18
C ALA A 188 10.77 -15.54 18.78
N SER A 189 11.41 -16.05 17.73
CA SER A 189 12.64 -15.48 17.17
C SER A 189 12.40 -14.07 16.61
N LEU A 190 11.32 -13.87 15.85
CA LEU A 190 10.91 -12.54 15.37
C LEU A 190 10.62 -11.58 16.51
N HIS A 191 9.89 -12.04 17.53
CA HIS A 191 9.58 -11.24 18.70
C HIS A 191 10.86 -10.79 19.42
N THR A 192 11.79 -11.72 19.66
CA THR A 192 13.09 -11.42 20.27
C THR A 192 13.90 -10.43 19.44
N PHE A 193 13.92 -10.60 18.12
CA PHE A 193 14.60 -9.65 17.22
C PHE A 193 13.99 -8.25 17.31
N ILE A 194 12.66 -8.13 17.34
CA ILE A 194 11.97 -6.85 17.53
C ILE A 194 12.35 -6.25 18.88
N LEU A 195 12.35 -7.02 19.97
CA LEU A 195 12.78 -6.53 21.28
C LEU A 195 14.21 -5.99 21.24
N LEU A 196 15.14 -6.70 20.60
CA LEU A 196 16.53 -6.27 20.44
C LEU A 196 16.62 -4.93 19.68
N LEU A 197 15.86 -4.76 18.59
CA LEU A 197 15.81 -3.50 17.84
C LEU A 197 15.34 -2.30 18.70
N HIS A 198 14.52 -2.52 19.72
CA HIS A 198 14.00 -1.45 20.59
C HIS A 198 14.80 -1.30 21.89
N SER A 199 15.60 -2.30 22.29
CA SER A 199 16.37 -2.30 23.54
C SER A 199 17.45 -1.20 23.62
N GLY A 200 17.91 -0.68 22.48
CA GLY A 200 18.87 0.43 22.43
C GLY A 200 18.24 1.82 22.66
N PRO A 201 17.19 2.21 21.90
CA PRO A 201 16.66 3.57 21.95
C PRO A 201 15.43 3.79 22.87
N THR A 202 14.86 2.74 23.49
CA THR A 202 13.63 2.90 24.29
C THR A 202 13.89 2.98 25.80
N SER A 203 13.05 3.73 26.51
CA SER A 203 13.12 3.79 27.97
C SER A 203 12.85 2.41 28.57
N HIS A 204 13.51 2.07 29.67
CA HIS A 204 13.35 0.79 30.37
C HIS A 204 11.87 0.43 30.65
N ALA A 205 11.00 1.42 30.86
CA ALA A 205 9.56 1.23 31.06
C ALA A 205 8.84 0.68 29.82
N PHE A 206 9.21 1.14 28.61
CA PHE A 206 8.61 0.67 27.36
C PHE A 206 9.09 -0.74 27.01
N ALA A 207 10.37 -1.02 27.23
CA ALA A 207 10.93 -2.36 27.07
C ALA A 207 10.24 -3.36 28.00
N HIS A 208 10.01 -3.00 29.27
CA HIS A 208 9.34 -3.86 30.24
C HIS A 208 7.90 -4.20 29.86
N LEU A 209 7.13 -3.23 29.31
CA LEU A 209 5.77 -3.48 28.83
C LEU A 209 5.72 -4.48 27.66
N LEU A 210 6.73 -4.47 26.80
CA LEU A 210 6.83 -5.42 25.68
C LEU A 210 7.29 -6.81 26.14
N THR A 211 8.18 -6.90 27.13
CA THR A 211 8.76 -8.16 27.59
C THR A 211 7.89 -8.90 28.60
N SER A 212 7.28 -8.20 29.58
CA SER A 212 6.56 -8.87 30.68
C SER A 212 5.21 -9.46 30.26
N ALA A 213 4.69 -9.03 29.11
CA ALA A 213 3.35 -9.39 28.65
C ALA A 213 3.34 -10.48 27.58
N ALA A 214 4.48 -11.04 27.17
CA ALA A 214 4.55 -11.94 26.02
C ALA A 214 5.23 -13.28 26.35
N ASN A 215 4.59 -14.10 27.18
CA ASN A 215 5.05 -15.47 27.47
C ASN A 215 4.32 -16.52 26.62
N LYS A 216 3.24 -16.13 25.92
CA LYS A 216 2.41 -17.02 25.12
C LYS A 216 2.61 -16.76 23.62
N PRO A 217 2.57 -17.80 22.75
CA PRO A 217 2.69 -17.63 21.30
C PRO A 217 1.72 -16.60 20.70
N MET A 218 0.51 -16.51 21.24
CA MET A 218 -0.48 -15.48 20.86
C MET A 218 0.04 -14.05 21.05
N GLN A 219 0.70 -13.79 22.16
CA GLN A 219 1.22 -12.47 22.50
C GLN A 219 2.43 -12.12 21.62
N HIS A 220 3.31 -13.10 21.35
CA HIS A 220 4.37 -12.95 20.35
C HIS A 220 3.78 -12.55 18.99
N CYS A 221 2.71 -13.24 18.56
CA CYS A 221 2.08 -12.95 17.28
C CYS A 221 1.50 -11.55 17.22
N ILE A 222 0.72 -11.15 18.22
CA ILE A 222 0.09 -9.83 18.26
C ILE A 222 1.17 -8.73 18.28
N ALA A 223 2.25 -8.91 19.04
CA ALA A 223 3.35 -7.94 19.10
C ALA A 223 4.08 -7.83 17.75
N VAL A 224 4.44 -8.96 17.14
CA VAL A 224 5.09 -8.99 15.81
C VAL A 224 4.17 -8.37 14.75
N SER A 225 2.89 -8.75 14.74
CA SER A 225 1.86 -8.22 13.83
C SER A 225 1.72 -6.71 13.97
N ALA A 226 1.52 -6.21 15.19
CA ALA A 226 1.38 -4.79 15.46
C ALA A 226 2.62 -4.01 15.03
N TRP A 227 3.81 -4.54 15.29
CA TRP A 227 5.05 -3.94 14.86
C TRP A 227 5.15 -3.86 13.34
N LEU A 228 4.86 -4.94 12.61
CA LEU A 228 4.87 -4.95 11.14
C LEU A 228 3.87 -3.94 10.57
N ILE A 229 2.65 -3.89 11.12
CA ILE A 229 1.61 -2.94 10.71
C ILE A 229 2.06 -1.49 10.92
N VAL A 230 2.61 -1.15 12.09
CA VAL A 230 2.97 0.24 12.42
C VAL A 230 4.29 0.64 11.76
N ALA A 231 5.34 -0.17 11.91
CA ALA A 231 6.68 0.18 11.43
C ALA A 231 6.79 0.06 9.91
N VAL A 232 6.43 -1.09 9.34
CA VAL A 232 6.53 -1.35 7.90
C VAL A 232 5.34 -0.76 7.16
N GLY A 233 4.14 -0.93 7.73
CA GLY A 233 2.91 -0.53 7.08
C GLY A 233 2.54 0.95 7.22
N GLY A 234 3.03 1.66 8.24
CA GLY A 234 2.68 3.06 8.49
C GLY A 234 3.89 4.01 8.46
N LEU A 235 4.90 3.76 9.30
CA LEU A 235 6.02 4.67 9.50
C LEU A 235 6.95 4.69 8.29
N LEU A 236 7.38 3.53 7.79
CA LEU A 236 8.25 3.42 6.62
C LEU A 236 7.69 4.13 5.37
N PRO A 237 6.44 3.89 4.92
CA PRO A 237 5.88 4.59 3.76
C PRO A 237 5.84 6.09 3.98
N TYR A 238 5.45 6.52 5.18
CA TYR A 238 5.39 7.94 5.51
C TYR A 238 6.76 8.61 5.40
N LEU A 239 7.81 7.99 5.94
CA LEU A 239 9.17 8.50 5.84
C LEU A 239 9.68 8.52 4.39
N LEU A 240 9.36 7.50 3.61
CA LEU A 240 9.71 7.43 2.19
C LEU A 240 8.99 8.52 1.39
N LEU A 241 7.67 8.68 1.57
CA LEU A 241 6.88 9.75 0.95
C LEU A 241 7.47 11.12 1.26
N ARG A 242 7.76 11.40 2.55
CA ARG A 242 8.35 12.68 2.97
C ARG A 242 9.71 12.93 2.32
N ARG A 243 10.54 11.89 2.15
CA ARG A 243 11.85 12.00 1.47
C ARG A 243 11.66 12.25 -0.03
N LEU A 244 10.74 11.56 -0.68
CA LEU A 244 10.44 11.72 -2.11
C LEU A 244 9.87 13.11 -2.40
N GLU A 245 8.97 13.62 -1.56
CA GLU A 245 8.41 14.97 -1.67
C GLU A 245 9.49 16.05 -1.52
N ARG A 246 10.39 15.93 -0.53
CA ARG A 246 11.50 16.87 -0.35
C ARG A 246 12.43 16.89 -1.56
N ARG A 247 12.79 15.72 -2.08
CA ARG A 247 13.61 15.61 -3.31
C ARG A 247 12.88 16.23 -4.50
N GLY A 248 11.59 15.95 -4.64
CA GLY A 248 10.75 16.50 -5.71
C GLY A 248 10.57 18.02 -5.62
N SER A 249 10.45 18.59 -4.42
CA SER A 249 10.35 20.04 -4.23
C SER A 249 11.65 20.76 -4.53
N SER A 250 12.80 20.21 -4.09
CA SER A 250 14.11 20.77 -4.41
C SER A 250 14.41 20.71 -5.91
N GLY A 251 14.07 19.59 -6.56
CA GLY A 251 14.23 19.45 -8.02
C GLY A 251 13.31 20.37 -8.82
N ARG A 252 12.06 20.57 -8.37
CA ARG A 252 11.14 21.52 -9.02
C ARG A 252 11.61 22.96 -8.88
N ALA A 253 12.05 23.38 -7.69
CA ALA A 253 12.56 24.74 -7.50
C ALA A 253 13.78 25.01 -8.40
N ALA A 254 14.71 24.06 -8.49
CA ALA A 254 15.86 24.15 -9.40
C ALA A 254 15.44 24.16 -10.88
N GLY A 255 14.47 23.31 -11.26
CA GLY A 255 13.95 23.24 -12.61
C GLY A 255 13.16 24.48 -13.03
N GLU A 256 12.37 25.06 -12.13
CA GLU A 256 11.64 26.31 -12.35
C GLU A 256 12.61 27.49 -12.47
N ALA A 257 13.64 27.55 -11.62
CA ALA A 257 14.70 28.56 -11.72
C ALA A 257 15.45 28.46 -13.06
N GLY A 258 15.90 27.26 -13.44
CA GLY A 258 16.57 27.04 -14.72
C GLY A 258 15.65 27.29 -15.93
N GLN A 259 14.36 26.99 -15.82
CA GLN A 259 13.39 27.26 -16.89
C GLN A 259 13.03 28.74 -16.99
N GLN A 260 13.02 29.49 -15.89
CA GLN A 260 12.90 30.95 -15.91
C GLN A 260 14.15 31.60 -16.50
N GLU A 261 15.35 31.13 -16.14
CA GLU A 261 16.61 31.62 -16.69
C GLU A 261 16.69 31.36 -18.20
N TRP A 262 16.34 30.16 -18.65
CA TRP A 262 16.27 29.85 -20.08
C TRP A 262 15.23 30.68 -20.83
N ARG A 263 14.06 30.94 -20.24
CA ARG A 263 13.06 31.87 -20.82
C ARG A 263 13.57 33.30 -20.91
N ARG A 264 14.33 33.77 -19.91
CA ARG A 264 14.95 35.11 -19.94
C ARG A 264 16.02 35.19 -21.01
N ALA A 265 16.84 34.14 -21.17
CA ALA A 265 17.82 34.06 -22.25
C ALA A 265 17.13 34.08 -23.63
N GLN A 266 16.06 33.30 -23.83
CA GLN A 266 15.27 33.33 -25.06
C GLN A 266 14.53 34.65 -25.31
N GLN A 267 14.14 35.39 -24.26
CA GLN A 267 13.54 36.72 -24.42
C GLN A 267 14.59 37.79 -24.70
N ALA A 268 15.83 37.59 -24.27
CA ALA A 268 16.95 38.46 -24.62
C ALA A 268 17.42 38.20 -26.07
N GLU A 269 17.26 36.98 -26.57
CA GLU A 269 17.46 36.59 -27.97
C GLU A 269 16.12 36.55 -28.72
N GLU A 270 15.52 37.70 -29.01
CA GLU A 270 14.46 37.77 -30.03
C GLU A 270 15.06 37.44 -31.42
N GLN A 271 15.13 36.15 -31.75
CA GLN A 271 15.10 35.67 -33.13
C GLN A 271 14.29 34.36 -33.23
N PRO A 272 13.48 34.21 -34.30
CA PRO A 272 12.41 33.23 -34.32
C PRO A 272 12.89 31.85 -34.76
N GLN A 273 12.13 30.87 -34.28
CA GLN A 273 11.94 29.51 -34.80
C GLN A 273 12.95 28.44 -34.44
N GLY A 274 12.45 27.52 -33.63
CA GLY A 274 12.30 26.17 -34.16
C GLY A 274 12.63 25.09 -33.16
N GLN A 275 11.57 24.50 -32.58
CA GLN A 275 11.57 23.16 -31.98
C GLN A 275 12.48 22.95 -30.77
N GLN A 276 11.86 22.81 -29.59
CA GLN A 276 12.29 21.79 -28.63
C GLN A 276 11.20 21.58 -27.57
N LEU A 277 10.28 20.67 -27.88
CA LEU A 277 9.23 20.26 -26.94
C LEU A 277 9.06 18.74 -26.97
N LEU A 278 10.09 18.03 -26.52
CA LEU A 278 9.98 16.65 -26.05
C LEU A 278 10.72 16.57 -24.71
N ARG A 279 10.06 17.01 -23.62
CA ARG A 279 10.54 16.72 -22.27
C ARG A 279 10.03 15.35 -21.84
N LEU A 280 11.00 14.48 -21.56
CA LEU A 280 10.88 13.11 -21.07
C LEU A 280 9.79 12.96 -20.00
N HIS A 281 8.77 12.16 -20.34
CA HIS A 281 7.89 11.50 -19.40
C HIS A 281 8.56 10.23 -18.83
N THR A 282 9.67 10.37 -18.10
CA THR A 282 10.32 9.24 -17.41
C THR A 282 10.15 9.39 -15.91
N GLY A 283 9.19 8.68 -15.33
CA GLY A 283 9.04 8.68 -13.88
C GLY A 283 8.09 7.64 -13.28
N VAL A 284 7.25 6.98 -14.09
CA VAL A 284 6.20 6.10 -13.55
C VAL A 284 6.41 4.61 -13.91
N HIS A 285 7.34 4.28 -14.82
CA HIS A 285 7.52 2.91 -15.32
C HIS A 285 8.14 1.91 -14.32
N GLY A 286 8.74 2.35 -13.21
CA GLY A 286 9.41 1.45 -12.26
C GLY A 286 8.50 0.75 -11.24
N ALA A 287 7.28 1.24 -11.04
CA ALA A 287 6.36 0.73 -10.00
C ALA A 287 5.63 -0.55 -10.41
N LEU A 288 5.16 -0.57 -11.66
CA LEU A 288 4.43 -1.67 -12.26
C LEU A 288 5.21 -2.99 -12.26
N PRO A 289 6.51 -3.04 -12.65
CA PRO A 289 7.26 -4.30 -12.61
C PRO A 289 7.49 -4.83 -11.19
N LEU A 290 7.62 -3.97 -10.17
CA LEU A 290 7.75 -4.42 -8.77
C LEU A 290 6.45 -5.04 -8.24
N TYR A 291 5.30 -4.47 -8.61
CA TYR A 291 3.99 -5.02 -8.28
C TYR A 291 3.70 -6.32 -9.04
N LEU A 292 4.05 -6.37 -10.33
CA LEU A 292 3.96 -7.60 -11.12
C LEU A 292 4.85 -8.70 -10.55
N ALA A 293 6.08 -8.37 -10.16
CA ALA A 293 7.00 -9.31 -9.53
C ALA A 293 6.43 -9.85 -8.21
N SER A 294 5.77 -9.02 -7.38
CA SER A 294 5.16 -9.52 -6.15
C SER A 294 3.95 -10.42 -6.40
N CYS A 295 3.10 -10.11 -7.39
CA CYS A 295 2.01 -10.98 -7.81
C CYS A 295 2.52 -12.34 -8.33
N VAL A 296 3.59 -12.33 -9.13
CA VAL A 296 4.23 -13.55 -9.66
C VAL A 296 4.88 -14.34 -8.53
N LEU A 297 5.61 -13.70 -7.62
CA LEU A 297 6.20 -14.36 -6.44
C LEU A 297 5.13 -15.02 -5.57
N TRP A 298 3.96 -14.38 -5.42
CA TRP A 298 2.84 -14.96 -4.67
C TRP A 298 2.29 -16.22 -5.34
N GLN A 299 2.10 -16.19 -6.66
CA GLN A 299 1.67 -17.36 -7.44
C GLN A 299 2.73 -18.48 -7.43
N LEU A 300 4.02 -18.13 -7.53
CA LEU A 300 5.12 -19.11 -7.51
C LEU A 300 5.27 -19.76 -6.14
N ALA A 301 5.19 -18.99 -5.05
CA ALA A 301 5.23 -19.52 -3.69
C ALA A 301 4.09 -20.52 -3.44
N ASP A 302 2.90 -20.27 -4.00
CA ASP A 302 1.75 -21.16 -3.91
C ASP A 302 1.88 -22.43 -4.77
N LEU A 303 2.67 -22.41 -5.85
CA LEU A 303 2.89 -23.54 -6.77
C LEU A 303 4.08 -24.43 -6.38
N LEU A 304 5.11 -23.88 -5.75
CA LEU A 304 6.32 -24.60 -5.31
C LEU A 304 6.04 -25.91 -4.51
N PRO A 305 5.05 -25.97 -3.59
CA PRO A 305 4.74 -27.20 -2.85
C PRO A 305 4.20 -28.33 -3.74
N THR A 306 3.58 -28.01 -4.87
CA THR A 306 3.02 -29.03 -5.80
C THR A 306 4.08 -29.64 -6.72
N LEU A 307 5.28 -29.05 -6.77
CA LEU A 307 6.37 -29.49 -7.64
C LEU A 307 7.45 -30.29 -6.89
N SER A 308 7.34 -30.41 -5.56
CA SER A 308 8.23 -31.28 -4.79
C SER A 308 7.69 -32.72 -4.85
N PRO A 309 8.44 -33.69 -5.42
CA PRO A 309 8.02 -35.09 -5.36
C PRO A 309 7.95 -35.55 -3.89
N PRO A 310 7.05 -36.50 -3.58
CA PRO A 310 6.87 -37.03 -2.23
C PRO A 310 8.13 -37.71 -1.68
#